data_AF-A0ABD2XVQ8-F1
#
_entry.id   AF-A0ABD2XVQ8-F1
#
_cell.length_a   1.000
_cell.length_b   1.000
_cell.length_c   1.000
_cell.angle_alpha   90.00
_cell.angle_beta   90.00
_cell.angle_gamma   90.00
#
_symmetry.space_group_name_H-M   'P 1'
#
loop_
_entity.id
_entity.type
_entity.pdbx_description
1 polymer ?
#
loop_
_entity_poly.entity_id
_entity_poly.type
_entity_poly.pdbx_seq_one_letter_code
_entity_poly.pdbx_strand_id
1 'polypeptide(L)'
;MGDNTADNYFLHCYLSWLAENDLDWAIWALQGSYYLRDGKHDPDETYGMFNSSWGPVRSPEFHTKLQLIQRTLIDPSSKAKKYLILYHPATGHCAKAVGNEVRATECWDVSKWSHAGEGTPIRLEGTDLCLTAIGDGLPVALTNECTSERSTWKLALNSQHQLVNKDSNGNDLCLEFDPNYSKKVLTSKCIVSEEDDDDAIKLRNPQGQWFKLITSNV
;
A
#
# COMPACT_ATOMS: atom_id res chain seq x y z
N MET A 1 -0.14 -0.91 17.08
CA MET A 1 1.27 -1.23 16.71
C MET A 1 1.63 -2.51 17.42
N GLY A 2 2.50 -3.32 16.84
CA GLY A 2 3.04 -4.47 17.55
C GLY A 2 3.99 -4.02 18.66
N ASP A 3 4.38 -4.95 19.53
CA ASP A 3 5.18 -4.66 20.72
C ASP A 3 6.63 -4.28 20.35
N ASN A 4 7.06 -4.65 19.13
CA ASN A 4 8.39 -4.36 18.62
C ASN A 4 8.40 -4.07 17.10
N THR A 5 9.59 -3.76 16.57
CA THR A 5 9.79 -3.45 15.14
C THR A 5 9.43 -4.62 14.22
N ALA A 6 9.77 -5.86 14.59
CA ALA A 6 9.47 -7.04 13.79
C ALA A 6 7.96 -7.28 13.66
N ASP A 7 7.19 -7.06 14.73
CA ASP A 7 5.73 -7.16 14.70
C ASP A 7 5.11 -6.12 13.75
N ASN A 8 5.65 -4.90 13.76
CA ASN A 8 5.22 -3.85 12.83
C ASN A 8 5.56 -4.19 11.38
N TYR A 9 6.68 -4.89 11.13
CA TYR A 9 7.01 -5.38 9.80
C TYR A 9 6.06 -6.48 9.33
N PHE A 10 5.78 -7.44 10.20
CA PHE A 10 4.82 -8.50 9.94
C PHE A 10 3.42 -7.95 9.64
N LEU A 11 2.98 -6.94 10.38
CA LEU A 11 1.66 -6.34 10.23
C LEU A 11 1.39 -5.83 8.80
N HIS A 12 2.36 -5.18 8.14
CA HIS A 12 2.15 -4.69 6.77
C HIS A 12 2.02 -5.83 5.75
N CYS A 13 2.78 -6.92 5.94
CA CYS A 13 2.65 -8.14 5.14
C CYS A 13 1.25 -8.76 5.36
N TYR A 14 0.82 -8.84 6.62
CA TYR A 14 -0.49 -9.38 6.96
C TYR A 14 -1.64 -8.55 6.38
N LEU A 15 -1.57 -7.21 6.47
CA LEU A 15 -2.57 -6.31 5.87
C LEU A 15 -2.65 -6.44 4.35
N SER A 16 -1.51 -6.63 3.68
CA SER A 16 -1.48 -6.94 2.25
C SER A 16 -2.26 -8.23 1.96
N TRP A 17 -1.98 -9.29 2.71
CA TRP A 17 -2.63 -10.57 2.52
C TRP A 17 -4.15 -10.52 2.79
N LEU A 18 -4.58 -9.79 3.83
CA LEU A 18 -6.01 -9.55 4.09
C LEU A 18 -6.69 -8.84 2.91
N ALA A 19 -6.05 -7.81 2.35
CA ALA A 19 -6.59 -7.08 1.20
C ALA A 19 -6.68 -7.96 -0.06
N GLU A 20 -5.70 -8.81 -0.32
CA GLU A 20 -5.70 -9.71 -1.48
C GLU A 20 -6.81 -10.76 -1.42
N ASN A 21 -7.17 -11.20 -0.21
CA ASN A 21 -8.16 -12.25 0.00
C ASN A 21 -9.56 -11.71 0.36
N ASP A 22 -9.74 -10.39 0.39
CA ASP A 22 -10.99 -9.72 0.78
C ASP A 22 -11.56 -10.27 2.10
N LEU A 23 -10.70 -10.34 3.12
CA LEU A 23 -11.05 -10.92 4.42
C LEU A 23 -11.59 -9.86 5.39
N ASP A 24 -12.66 -10.23 6.09
CA ASP A 24 -13.21 -9.43 7.18
C ASP A 24 -12.24 -9.33 8.35
N TRP A 25 -12.34 -8.22 9.07
CA TRP A 25 -11.59 -7.96 10.28
C TRP A 25 -12.47 -7.31 11.34
N ALA A 26 -12.07 -7.41 12.61
CA ALA A 26 -12.74 -6.72 13.71
C ALA A 26 -11.71 -6.16 14.70
N ILE A 27 -11.95 -4.93 15.19
CA ILE A 27 -11.20 -4.38 16.32
C ILE A 27 -11.87 -4.83 17.61
N TRP A 28 -11.07 -5.45 18.47
CA TRP A 28 -11.39 -5.65 19.87
C TRP A 28 -10.48 -4.73 20.70
N ALA A 29 -10.95 -3.74 21.46
CA ALA A 29 -12.34 -3.33 21.71
C ALA A 29 -12.56 -1.84 21.39
N LEU A 30 -13.82 -1.45 21.15
CA LEU A 30 -14.23 -0.05 20.91
C LEU A 30 -14.05 0.86 22.15
N GLN A 31 -13.49 0.36 23.25
CA GLN A 31 -13.48 1.04 24.55
C GLN A 31 -12.43 2.16 24.61
N GLY A 32 -12.60 3.08 25.56
CA GLY A 32 -11.59 4.07 25.94
C GLY A 32 -11.04 3.85 27.35
N SER A 33 -11.94 3.61 28.29
CA SER A 33 -11.65 3.30 29.69
C SER A 33 -12.67 2.31 30.26
N TYR A 34 -12.44 1.82 31.48
CA TYR A 34 -13.43 1.01 32.21
C TYR A 34 -14.21 1.86 33.21
N TYR A 35 -15.50 1.60 33.37
CA TYR A 35 -16.23 2.19 34.49
C TYR A 35 -15.63 1.78 35.85
N LEU A 36 -15.28 0.49 36.00
CA LEU A 36 -14.57 -0.08 37.15
C LEU A 36 -13.73 -1.26 36.66
N ARG A 37 -12.44 -1.31 37.02
CA ARG A 37 -11.57 -2.48 36.81
C ARG A 37 -10.57 -2.56 37.95
N ASP A 38 -10.41 -3.76 38.51
CA ASP A 38 -9.51 -4.02 39.64
C ASP A 38 -9.70 -3.06 40.83
N GLY A 39 -10.95 -2.69 41.11
CA GLY A 39 -11.30 -1.76 42.19
C GLY A 39 -10.97 -0.29 41.92
N LYS A 40 -10.46 0.05 40.74
CA LYS A 40 -10.19 1.43 40.31
C LYS A 40 -11.31 1.93 39.40
N HIS A 41 -11.77 3.14 39.65
CA HIS A 41 -12.69 3.85 38.76
C HIS A 41 -11.94 4.49 37.60
N ASP A 42 -12.53 4.41 36.41
CA ASP A 42 -12.02 5.01 35.17
C ASP A 42 -10.56 4.65 34.77
N PRO A 43 -10.06 3.40 34.98
CA PRO A 43 -8.75 3.04 34.49
C PRO A 43 -8.77 2.95 32.97
N ASP A 44 -7.70 3.47 32.36
CA ASP A 44 -7.47 3.52 30.92
C ASP A 44 -7.43 2.11 30.29
N GLU A 45 -8.12 1.89 29.17
CA GLU A 45 -8.00 0.67 28.35
C GLU A 45 -7.03 0.96 27.19
N THR A 46 -5.76 0.60 27.38
CA THR A 46 -4.68 0.92 26.45
C THR A 46 -4.78 0.19 25.11
N TYR A 47 -5.49 -0.94 25.05
CA TYR A 47 -5.81 -1.69 23.83
C TYR A 47 -7.13 -1.24 23.17
N GLY A 48 -7.82 -0.28 23.77
CA GLY A 48 -9.06 0.27 23.24
C GLY A 48 -8.86 1.16 22.02
N MET A 49 -9.89 1.27 21.16
CA MET A 49 -9.89 2.13 19.99
C MET A 49 -9.75 3.62 20.36
N PHE A 50 -10.47 4.06 21.39
CA PHE A 50 -10.45 5.45 21.86
C PHE A 50 -9.49 5.62 23.02
N ASN A 51 -9.06 6.86 23.25
CA ASN A 51 -8.36 7.21 24.49
C ASN A 51 -9.33 7.25 25.69
N SER A 52 -8.83 7.45 26.92
CA SER A 52 -9.67 7.57 28.12
C SER A 52 -10.72 8.68 28.04
N SER A 53 -10.57 9.67 27.17
CA SER A 53 -11.57 10.71 26.97
C SER A 53 -12.70 10.32 26.00
N TRP A 54 -12.70 9.07 25.49
CA TRP A 54 -13.73 8.51 24.59
C TRP A 54 -14.00 9.30 23.30
N GLY A 55 -13.05 10.14 22.88
CA GLY A 55 -13.21 11.02 21.72
C GLY A 55 -12.17 10.72 20.65
N PRO A 56 -10.90 11.10 20.86
CA PRO A 56 -9.82 10.76 19.95
C PRO A 56 -9.57 9.26 19.84
N VAL A 57 -9.28 8.82 18.63
CA VAL A 57 -8.75 7.48 18.33
C VAL A 57 -7.28 7.42 18.74
N ARG A 58 -6.85 6.36 19.44
CA ARG A 58 -5.46 6.25 19.96
C ARG A 58 -4.39 6.14 18.88
N SER A 59 -4.72 5.50 17.76
CA SER A 59 -3.76 5.23 16.68
C SER A 59 -4.37 5.58 15.32
N PRO A 60 -4.51 6.87 14.99
CA PRO A 60 -5.12 7.31 13.73
C PRO A 60 -4.44 6.69 12.50
N GLU A 61 -3.11 6.60 12.50
CA GLU A 61 -2.33 6.05 11.39
C GLU A 61 -2.61 4.56 11.18
N PHE A 62 -2.88 3.82 12.26
CA PHE A 62 -3.29 2.41 12.16
C PHE A 62 -4.68 2.30 11.54
N HIS A 63 -5.60 3.19 11.86
CA HIS A 63 -6.94 3.18 11.27
C HIS A 63 -6.90 3.49 9.77
N THR A 64 -6.01 4.41 9.35
CA THR A 64 -5.75 4.65 7.92
C THR A 64 -5.34 3.38 7.19
N LYS A 65 -4.51 2.52 7.82
CA LYS A 65 -4.09 1.22 7.25
C LYS A 65 -5.23 0.23 7.05
N LEU A 66 -6.31 0.36 7.81
CA LEU A 66 -7.45 -0.55 7.71
C LEU A 66 -8.51 -0.09 6.69
N GLN A 67 -8.46 1.16 6.21
CA GLN A 67 -9.51 1.75 5.37
C GLN A 67 -9.84 0.92 4.13
N LEU A 68 -8.84 0.33 3.45
CA LEU A 68 -9.09 -0.49 2.27
C LEU A 68 -9.80 -1.80 2.67
N ILE A 69 -9.28 -2.49 3.68
CA ILE A 69 -9.78 -3.81 4.11
C ILE A 69 -11.08 -3.74 4.93
N GLN A 70 -11.55 -2.54 5.30
CA GLN A 70 -12.91 -2.32 5.85
C GLN A 70 -14.01 -2.47 4.81
N ARG A 71 -13.65 -2.40 3.54
CA ARG A 71 -14.60 -2.39 2.45
C ARG A 71 -14.70 -3.81 1.91
N THR A 72 -15.89 -4.18 1.46
CA THR A 72 -16.03 -5.29 0.53
C THR A 72 -15.31 -4.94 -0.76
N LEU A 73 -14.30 -5.72 -1.13
CA LEU A 73 -13.55 -5.53 -2.38
C LEU A 73 -14.13 -6.39 -3.50
N ILE A 74 -14.62 -7.59 -3.16
CA ILE A 74 -15.21 -8.55 -4.07
C ILE A 74 -16.67 -8.82 -3.69
N ASP A 75 -17.58 -8.46 -4.59
CA ASP A 75 -18.96 -8.95 -4.56
C ASP A 75 -19.11 -10.12 -5.55
N PRO A 76 -19.27 -11.37 -5.07
CA PRO A 76 -19.44 -12.54 -5.94
C PRO A 76 -20.71 -12.49 -6.81
N SER A 77 -21.69 -11.68 -6.43
CA SER A 77 -22.95 -11.52 -7.16
C SER A 77 -22.89 -10.42 -8.23
N SER A 78 -21.89 -9.53 -8.14
CA SER A 78 -21.69 -8.43 -9.09
C SER A 78 -21.24 -8.94 -10.45
N LYS A 79 -21.88 -8.41 -11.51
CA LYS A 79 -21.48 -8.63 -12.91
C LYS A 79 -20.50 -7.57 -13.42
N ALA A 80 -20.09 -6.63 -12.56
CA ALA A 80 -19.15 -5.58 -12.95
C ALA A 80 -17.79 -6.19 -13.34
N LYS A 81 -17.12 -5.55 -14.30
CA LYS A 81 -15.77 -5.94 -14.69
C LYS A 81 -14.83 -5.70 -13.51
N LYS A 82 -14.01 -6.70 -13.19
CA LYS A 82 -12.93 -6.59 -12.20
C LYS A 82 -11.92 -5.53 -12.64
N TYR A 83 -11.42 -4.79 -11.68
CA TYR A 83 -10.31 -3.86 -11.82
C TYR A 83 -9.32 -4.06 -10.66
N LEU A 84 -8.16 -3.43 -10.78
CA LEU A 84 -7.11 -3.45 -9.77
C LEU A 84 -7.05 -2.11 -9.05
N ILE A 85 -6.79 -2.17 -7.74
CA ILE A 85 -6.46 -1.06 -6.87
C ILE A 85 -4.98 -1.19 -6.54
N LEU A 86 -4.21 -0.13 -6.77
CA LEU A 86 -2.79 -0.12 -6.44
C LEU A 86 -2.61 0.37 -4.99
N TYR A 87 -2.39 -0.57 -4.08
CA TYR A 87 -2.40 -0.38 -2.62
C TYR A 87 -0.99 -0.35 -2.04
N HIS A 88 -0.73 0.53 -1.07
CA HIS A 88 0.53 0.64 -0.34
C HIS A 88 0.37 0.19 1.14
N PRO A 89 0.66 -1.09 1.45
CA PRO A 89 0.31 -1.70 2.74
C PRO A 89 0.95 -1.05 3.97
N ALA A 90 2.15 -0.48 3.82
CA ALA A 90 2.84 0.16 4.93
C ALA A 90 2.12 1.40 5.46
N THR A 91 1.31 2.04 4.62
CA THR A 91 0.65 3.33 4.92
C THR A 91 -0.87 3.29 4.86
N GLY A 92 -1.46 2.25 4.26
CA GLY A 92 -2.90 2.22 4.02
C GLY A 92 -3.40 3.02 2.82
N HIS A 93 -2.50 3.67 2.06
CA HIS A 93 -2.88 4.54 0.96
C HIS A 93 -3.03 3.77 -0.35
N CYS A 94 -3.80 4.33 -1.26
CA CYS A 94 -3.98 3.82 -2.62
C CYS A 94 -3.47 4.82 -3.64
N ALA A 95 -2.89 4.34 -4.74
CA ALA A 95 -2.42 5.18 -5.82
C ALA A 95 -3.58 5.65 -6.71
N LYS A 96 -3.65 6.96 -6.90
CA LYS A 96 -4.67 7.67 -7.66
C LYS A 96 -4.04 8.54 -8.73
N ALA A 97 -4.56 8.44 -9.95
CA ALA A 97 -4.24 9.32 -11.05
C ALA A 97 -4.87 10.71 -10.84
N VAL A 98 -4.04 11.76 -10.93
CA VAL A 98 -4.47 13.17 -10.87
C VAL A 98 -3.80 13.91 -12.03
N GLY A 99 -4.53 14.08 -13.13
CA GLY A 99 -3.93 14.51 -14.40
C GLY A 99 -2.95 13.45 -14.91
N ASN A 100 -1.70 13.84 -15.15
CA ASN A 100 -0.63 12.93 -15.57
C ASN A 100 0.28 12.47 -14.41
N GLU A 101 -0.06 12.85 -13.18
CA GLU A 101 0.67 12.43 -11.97
C GLU A 101 -0.05 11.27 -11.26
N VAL A 102 0.70 10.49 -10.50
CA VAL A 102 0.16 9.49 -9.58
C VAL A 102 0.46 9.90 -8.14
N ARG A 103 -0.59 9.96 -7.33
CA ARG A 103 -0.52 10.36 -5.92
C ARG A 103 -1.07 9.27 -5.03
N ALA A 104 -0.47 9.08 -3.87
CA ALA A 104 -1.04 8.24 -2.84
C ALA A 104 -2.09 9.04 -2.06
N THR A 105 -3.29 8.48 -1.95
CA THR A 105 -4.43 9.07 -1.24
C THR A 105 -5.08 8.03 -0.35
N GLU A 106 -6.05 8.46 0.45
CA GLU A 106 -6.99 7.53 1.10
C GLU A 106 -7.70 6.66 0.05
N CYS A 107 -8.07 5.44 0.44
CA CYS A 107 -8.58 4.42 -0.47
C CYS A 107 -10.09 4.52 -0.74
N TRP A 108 -10.72 5.67 -0.51
CA TRP A 108 -12.17 5.85 -0.71
C TRP A 108 -12.52 6.10 -2.17
N ASP A 109 -11.71 6.94 -2.83
CA ASP A 109 -11.83 7.31 -4.24
C ASP A 109 -10.54 6.94 -4.98
N VAL A 110 -10.51 5.70 -5.47
CA VAL A 110 -9.33 5.06 -6.09
C VAL A 110 -9.42 5.09 -7.61
N SER A 111 -8.26 5.22 -8.26
CA SER A 111 -8.17 4.93 -9.69
C SER A 111 -8.30 3.44 -9.94
N LYS A 112 -8.99 3.10 -11.02
CA LYS A 112 -9.16 1.72 -11.47
C LYS A 112 -8.03 1.38 -12.44
N TRP A 113 -7.29 0.33 -12.13
CA TRP A 113 -6.14 -0.10 -12.92
C TRP A 113 -6.39 -1.46 -13.57
N SER A 114 -5.63 -1.78 -14.61
CA SER A 114 -5.51 -3.14 -15.13
C SER A 114 -4.07 -3.51 -15.43
N HIS A 115 -3.77 -4.79 -15.32
CA HIS A 115 -2.45 -5.33 -15.57
C HIS A 115 -2.65 -6.75 -16.13
N ALA A 116 -2.09 -7.03 -17.31
CA ALA A 116 -2.30 -8.30 -18.00
C ALA A 116 -1.30 -9.39 -17.55
N GLY A 117 -0.45 -9.08 -16.58
CA GLY A 117 0.58 -9.95 -16.03
C GLY A 117 1.99 -9.42 -16.24
N GLU A 118 2.97 -10.21 -15.82
CA GLU A 118 4.39 -9.86 -15.80
C GLU A 118 4.89 -9.28 -17.13
N GLY A 119 5.56 -8.12 -17.05
CA GLY A 119 6.15 -7.45 -18.21
C GLY A 119 5.14 -6.71 -19.08
N THR A 120 3.89 -6.60 -18.64
CA THR A 120 2.87 -5.79 -19.31
C THR A 120 2.68 -4.44 -18.61
N PRO A 121 2.15 -3.41 -19.29
CA PRO A 121 1.84 -2.15 -18.64
C PRO A 121 0.74 -2.25 -17.59
N ILE A 122 0.84 -1.42 -16.55
CA ILE A 122 -0.26 -1.13 -15.62
C ILE A 122 -1.04 0.05 -16.19
N ARG A 123 -2.25 -0.20 -16.66
CA ARG A 123 -3.09 0.74 -17.41
C ARG A 123 -4.15 1.38 -16.52
N LEU A 124 -4.46 2.64 -16.78
CA LEU A 124 -5.57 3.35 -16.15
C LEU A 124 -6.86 3.05 -16.91
N GLU A 125 -7.80 2.33 -16.28
CA GLU A 125 -9.05 1.92 -16.90
C GLU A 125 -9.87 3.13 -17.37
N GLY A 126 -10.44 3.02 -18.58
CA GLY A 126 -11.20 4.09 -19.22
C GLY A 126 -10.36 5.12 -19.97
N THR A 127 -9.04 4.93 -20.05
CA THR A 127 -8.11 5.80 -20.79
C THR A 127 -7.08 4.98 -21.57
N ASP A 128 -6.32 5.64 -22.45
CA ASP A 128 -5.16 5.05 -23.12
C ASP A 128 -3.85 5.19 -22.33
N LEU A 129 -3.94 5.67 -21.07
CA LEU A 129 -2.78 5.95 -20.23
C LEU A 129 -2.32 4.71 -19.45
N CYS A 130 -1.01 4.64 -19.19
CA CYS A 130 -0.39 3.64 -18.32
C CYS A 130 0.74 4.25 -17.49
N LEU A 131 1.12 3.55 -16.42
CA LEU A 131 2.26 3.91 -15.59
C LEU A 131 3.56 3.80 -16.37
N THR A 132 4.40 4.82 -16.26
CA THR A 132 5.75 4.84 -16.81
C THR A 132 6.77 5.33 -15.79
N ALA A 133 7.90 4.62 -15.73
CA ALA A 133 9.04 4.99 -14.91
C ALA A 133 9.84 6.10 -15.61
N ILE A 134 10.07 7.21 -14.89
CA ILE A 134 10.83 8.35 -15.41
C ILE A 134 12.31 8.23 -15.04
N GLY A 135 12.59 7.83 -13.80
CA GLY A 135 13.96 7.67 -13.29
C GLY A 135 14.00 7.59 -11.76
N ASP A 136 15.19 7.32 -11.24
CA ASP A 136 15.44 7.21 -9.79
C ASP A 136 15.15 8.54 -9.06
N GLY A 137 14.34 8.47 -7.99
CA GLY A 137 13.91 9.62 -7.18
C GLY A 137 12.88 10.54 -7.85
N LEU A 138 12.36 10.16 -9.03
CA LEU A 138 11.42 10.98 -9.79
C LEU A 138 9.99 10.44 -9.66
N PRO A 139 8.96 11.30 -9.73
CA PRO A 139 7.56 10.85 -9.73
C PRO A 139 7.27 9.89 -10.88
N VAL A 140 6.55 8.80 -10.58
CA VAL A 140 5.96 7.96 -11.61
C VAL A 140 4.89 8.77 -12.35
N ALA A 141 4.84 8.62 -13.67
CA ALA A 141 3.95 9.41 -14.52
C ALA A 141 2.99 8.51 -15.30
N LEU A 142 1.99 9.15 -15.91
CA LEU A 142 1.11 8.54 -16.89
C LEU A 142 1.50 8.94 -18.31
N THR A 143 1.55 7.97 -19.21
CA THR A 143 1.88 8.16 -20.63
C THR A 143 0.94 7.34 -21.52
N ASN A 144 0.83 7.72 -22.79
CA ASN A 144 0.22 6.93 -23.84
C ASN A 144 1.19 5.90 -24.47
N GLU A 145 2.49 6.00 -24.21
CA GLU A 145 3.52 5.08 -24.71
C GLU A 145 3.63 3.80 -23.89
N CYS A 146 2.58 2.97 -23.94
CA CYS A 146 2.45 1.77 -23.10
C CYS A 146 3.21 0.54 -23.58
N THR A 147 3.84 0.61 -24.74
CA THR A 147 4.68 -0.46 -25.30
C THR A 147 6.17 -0.23 -25.03
N SER A 148 6.54 0.92 -24.45
CA SER A 148 7.93 1.20 -24.10
C SER A 148 8.36 0.32 -22.91
N GLU A 149 9.66 0.01 -22.84
CA GLU A 149 10.22 -0.76 -21.72
C GLU A 149 9.99 -0.06 -20.38
N ARG A 150 10.01 1.29 -20.37
CA ARG A 150 9.72 2.13 -19.20
C ARG A 150 8.28 2.03 -18.68
N SER A 151 7.38 1.47 -19.48
CA SER A 151 5.97 1.29 -19.13
C SER A 151 5.64 -0.16 -18.76
N THR A 152 6.62 -1.07 -18.73
CA THR A 152 6.40 -2.49 -18.39
C THR A 152 6.68 -2.77 -16.92
N TRP A 153 5.80 -3.48 -16.23
CA TRP A 153 5.96 -3.72 -14.79
C TRP A 153 5.97 -5.20 -14.49
N LYS A 154 6.78 -5.60 -13.51
CA LYS A 154 6.94 -6.98 -13.03
C LYS A 154 6.93 -7.02 -11.52
N LEU A 155 6.51 -8.13 -10.93
CA LEU A 155 6.74 -8.35 -9.50
C LEU A 155 8.19 -8.77 -9.28
N ALA A 156 8.82 -8.23 -8.22
CA ALA A 156 10.16 -8.65 -7.84
C ALA A 156 10.17 -10.14 -7.46
N LEU A 157 11.18 -10.87 -7.92
CA LEU A 157 11.28 -12.32 -7.72
C LEU A 157 11.29 -12.71 -6.23
N ASN A 158 11.98 -11.93 -5.41
CA ASN A 158 12.20 -12.22 -3.99
C ASN A 158 11.19 -11.48 -3.08
N SER A 159 10.31 -10.66 -3.68
CA SER A 159 9.35 -9.82 -2.98
C SER A 159 8.07 -9.73 -3.80
N GLN A 160 7.03 -10.43 -3.35
CA GLN A 160 5.70 -10.32 -3.98
C GLN A 160 5.05 -8.94 -3.81
N HIS A 161 5.77 -7.96 -3.25
CA HIS A 161 5.26 -6.64 -2.90
C HIS A 161 5.93 -5.51 -3.68
N GLN A 162 7.03 -5.73 -4.41
CA GLN A 162 7.69 -4.68 -5.18
C GLN A 162 7.31 -4.78 -6.66
N LEU A 163 6.81 -3.69 -7.23
CA LEU A 163 6.57 -3.54 -8.66
C LEU A 163 7.79 -2.89 -9.32
N VAL A 164 8.44 -3.65 -10.20
CA VAL A 164 9.74 -3.36 -10.79
C VAL A 164 9.60 -2.96 -12.26
N ASN A 165 10.31 -1.90 -12.62
CA ASN A 165 10.64 -1.50 -13.98
C ASN A 165 12.19 -1.43 -14.13
N LYS A 166 12.71 -1.23 -15.34
CA LYS A 166 14.14 -1.05 -15.58
C LYS A 166 14.44 0.35 -16.11
N ASP A 167 15.46 0.99 -15.54
CA ASP A 167 16.00 2.24 -16.09
C ASP A 167 16.74 2.00 -17.42
N SER A 168 17.20 3.07 -18.08
CA SER A 168 17.96 2.98 -19.33
C SER A 168 19.31 2.26 -19.20
N ASN A 169 19.80 2.09 -17.98
CA ASN A 169 21.05 1.40 -17.67
C ASN A 169 20.80 -0.07 -17.26
N GLY A 170 19.54 -0.52 -17.24
CA GLY A 170 19.12 -1.86 -16.85
C GLY A 170 18.96 -2.07 -15.33
N ASN A 171 19.11 -1.02 -14.51
CA ASN A 171 18.91 -1.10 -13.06
C ASN A 171 17.43 -1.18 -12.72
N ASP A 172 17.11 -1.93 -11.68
CA ASP A 172 15.74 -2.12 -11.23
C ASP A 172 15.23 -0.89 -10.45
N LEU A 173 14.11 -0.34 -10.92
CA LEU A 173 13.37 0.74 -10.30
C LEU A 173 12.06 0.20 -9.73
N CYS A 174 11.80 0.50 -8.47
CA CYS A 174 10.60 0.14 -7.76
C CYS A 174 9.71 1.36 -7.56
N LEU A 175 8.39 1.15 -7.50
CA LEU A 175 7.50 2.17 -6.96
C LEU A 175 7.85 2.45 -5.50
N GLU A 176 7.82 3.71 -5.09
CA GLU A 176 8.07 4.12 -3.70
C GLU A 176 7.09 5.19 -3.25
N PHE A 177 6.66 5.10 -1.99
CA PHE A 177 5.87 6.14 -1.34
C PHE A 177 6.21 6.26 0.14
N ASP A 178 6.48 7.50 0.54
CA ASP A 178 6.63 7.90 1.94
C ASP A 178 5.80 9.17 2.21
N PRO A 179 4.77 9.08 3.07
CA PRO A 179 3.89 10.21 3.37
C PRO A 179 4.60 11.38 4.06
N ASN A 180 5.79 11.17 4.64
CA ASN A 180 6.55 12.22 5.32
C ASN A 180 7.21 13.21 4.34
N TYR A 181 7.47 12.79 3.10
CA TYR A 181 8.17 13.60 2.11
C TYR A 181 7.25 14.18 1.04
N SER A 182 6.31 13.40 0.53
CA SER A 182 5.48 13.80 -0.60
C SER A 182 4.21 12.95 -0.69
N LYS A 183 3.16 13.49 -1.30
CA LYS A 183 1.97 12.70 -1.70
C LYS A 183 2.16 12.00 -3.05
N LYS A 184 3.25 12.25 -3.77
CA LYS A 184 3.52 11.65 -5.08
C LYS A 184 4.09 10.24 -4.90
N VAL A 185 3.66 9.32 -5.76
CA VAL A 185 4.33 8.02 -5.91
C VAL A 185 5.56 8.24 -6.78
N LEU A 186 6.71 7.76 -6.31
CA LEU A 186 7.99 7.89 -7.00
C LEU A 186 8.40 6.57 -7.63
N THR A 187 9.37 6.63 -8.54
CA THR A 187 10.22 5.50 -8.89
C THR A 187 11.60 5.71 -8.28
N SER A 188 12.16 4.69 -7.64
CA SER A 188 13.48 4.72 -7.03
C SER A 188 14.19 3.40 -7.22
N LYS A 189 15.51 3.36 -7.02
CA LYS A 189 16.25 2.08 -7.03
C LYS A 189 15.64 1.09 -6.05
N CYS A 190 15.38 -0.13 -6.52
CA CYS A 190 14.80 -1.18 -5.69
C CYS A 190 15.72 -1.51 -4.50
N ILE A 191 15.13 -1.59 -3.31
CA ILE A 191 15.75 -2.11 -2.10
C ILE A 191 15.66 -3.63 -2.15
N VAL A 192 16.80 -4.31 -2.26
CA VAL A 192 16.88 -5.77 -2.28
C VAL A 192 17.27 -6.27 -0.89
N SER A 193 16.64 -7.34 -0.43
CA SER A 193 16.83 -7.89 0.92
C SER A 193 17.80 -9.09 0.99
N GLU A 194 18.65 -9.29 -0.01
CA GLU A 194 19.58 -10.43 -0.06
C GLU A 194 21.05 -10.03 0.19
N GLU A 195 21.87 -11.06 0.45
CA GLU A 195 23.21 -11.12 1.06
C GLU A 195 24.35 -10.35 0.34
N ASP A 196 24.07 -9.22 -0.32
CA ASP A 196 25.14 -8.39 -0.84
C ASP A 196 25.96 -7.80 0.33
N ASP A 197 27.28 -7.91 0.22
CA ASP A 197 28.33 -7.55 1.20
C ASP A 197 28.35 -6.04 1.59
N ASP A 198 27.37 -5.26 1.14
CA ASP A 198 27.23 -3.85 1.44
C ASP A 198 26.26 -3.65 2.62
N ASP A 199 26.82 -3.54 3.82
CA ASP A 199 26.10 -3.34 5.08
C ASP A 199 25.15 -2.12 5.06
N ALA A 200 25.32 -1.19 4.12
CA ALA A 200 24.43 -0.05 3.94
C ALA A 200 23.06 -0.41 3.31
N ILE A 201 22.98 -1.48 2.52
CA ILE A 201 21.74 -1.93 1.87
C ILE A 201 20.93 -2.84 2.81
N LYS A 202 21.60 -3.64 3.65
CA LYS A 202 20.97 -4.51 4.67
C LYS A 202 20.09 -3.77 5.68
N LEU A 203 20.29 -2.46 5.85
CA LEU A 203 19.55 -1.63 6.81
C LEU A 203 18.31 -0.93 6.21
N ARG A 204 18.09 -1.01 4.89
CA ARG A 204 16.97 -0.31 4.26
C ARG A 204 15.69 -1.14 4.33
N ASN A 205 14.64 -0.54 4.88
CA ASN A 205 13.32 -1.15 4.95
C ASN A 205 12.62 -1.09 3.57
N PRO A 206 12.37 -2.22 2.89
CA PRO A 206 11.74 -2.20 1.56
C PRO A 206 10.25 -1.85 1.60
N GLN A 207 9.64 -1.72 2.78
CA GLN A 207 8.19 -1.49 2.92
C GLN A 207 7.67 -0.19 2.33
N GLY A 208 8.52 0.84 2.20
CA GLY A 208 8.18 2.06 1.45
C GLY A 208 8.05 1.83 -0.06
N GLN A 209 8.57 0.70 -0.56
CA GLN A 209 8.48 0.27 -1.95
C GLN A 209 7.42 -0.81 -2.18
N TRP A 210 6.63 -1.12 -1.16
CA TRP A 210 5.63 -2.19 -1.25
C TRP A 210 4.34 -1.67 -1.86
N PHE A 211 4.05 -2.11 -3.08
CA PHE A 211 2.79 -1.87 -3.77
C PHE A 211 2.15 -3.17 -4.22
N LYS A 212 0.85 -3.29 -4.00
CA LYS A 212 0.07 -4.48 -4.31
C LYS A 212 -1.10 -4.16 -5.20
N LEU A 213 -1.34 -5.03 -6.16
CA LEU A 213 -2.47 -4.96 -7.08
C LEU A 213 -3.64 -5.74 -6.50
N ILE A 214 -4.52 -5.04 -5.80
CA ILE A 214 -5.68 -5.63 -5.12
C ILE A 214 -6.86 -5.68 -6.07
N THR A 215 -7.47 -6.84 -6.24
CA THR A 215 -8.61 -6.99 -7.17
C THR A 215 -9.89 -6.49 -6.52
N SER A 216 -10.74 -5.79 -7.28
CA SER A 216 -12.07 -5.37 -6.84
C SER A 216 -13.09 -5.36 -7.98
N ASN A 217 -14.38 -5.56 -7.67
CA ASN A 217 -15.50 -5.45 -8.62
C ASN A 217 -16.74 -4.74 -8.05
N VAL A 218 -16.55 -3.96 -6.98
CA VAL A 218 -17.58 -3.12 -6.37
C VAL A 218 -17.54 -1.67 -6.84
#